data_AF-A0AAV6HP31-F1
#
_entry.id   AF-A0AAV6HP31-F1
#
_cell.length_a   1.000
_cell.length_b   1.000
_cell.length_c   1.000
_cell.angle_alpha   90.00
_cell.angle_beta   90.00
_cell.angle_gamma   90.00
#
_symmetry.space_group_name_H-M   'P 1'
#
loop_
_entity.id
_entity.type
_entity.pdbx_description
1 polymer ?
#
loop_
_entity_poly.entity_id
_entity_poly.type
_entity_poly.pdbx_seq_one_letter_code
_entity_poly.pdbx_strand_id
1 'polypeptide(L)'
;MSCKRLALVLLTKTRPSYDLPQKLLRSAIPNLVKSFSSKTRKTDEQYFTVSYLISSCGLSPQTALCASQKVNFRSAEQPDSVLTLLRNHGFSDTHISRLAKGCPAVLSSDPENTLLPKLEFFESIGITSADLAKVCSSYPTLLTTSLSNQIIPVYNYLKHVILLDDKQVGRSLKYSPRLFTTNLEKHIVPKIATLRELNVPASALSVLVTYTATVLLQNSKKFDKTVKEVVEMAPKPLNVTFVQLLKMMLGLSNSTWEHKMEVFRKCGWSEDDLQLALKKFPLCMSVSEKKITSAMDFLVNEMGWKPAAIAKVPSVLLFSVKRRTIPRCSVLKVLILKGLILKDVCLSTVLMRNDKYFLDRFVTKYAQDVPQLLDIFNGKVSLAELGLETEETCGRKTIVASRLH
;
A
#
# COMPACT_ATOMS: atom_id res chain seq x y z
N MET A 1 18.80 54.35 13.99
CA MET A 1 20.17 54.90 14.03
C MET A 1 21.17 53.76 14.08
N SER A 2 22.16 53.82 13.18
CA SER A 2 22.83 52.68 12.55
C SER A 2 23.92 51.99 13.41
N CYS A 3 23.98 50.65 13.33
CA CYS A 3 24.98 49.73 13.91
C CYS A 3 26.46 50.03 13.52
N LYS A 4 26.75 51.11 12.81
CA LYS A 4 28.10 51.57 12.48
C LYS A 4 28.91 52.06 13.68
N ARG A 5 28.28 52.42 14.82
CA ARG A 5 29.01 52.94 16.00
C ARG A 5 29.67 51.87 16.88
N LEU A 6 29.26 50.60 16.80
CA LEU A 6 29.86 49.54 17.62
C LEU A 6 31.16 48.96 17.03
N ALA A 7 31.36 49.05 15.71
CA ALA A 7 32.57 48.54 15.07
C ALA A 7 33.80 49.46 15.24
N LEU A 8 33.62 50.73 15.60
CA LEU A 8 34.73 51.67 15.76
C LEU A 8 35.40 51.63 17.15
N VAL A 9 34.77 51.01 18.15
CA VAL A 9 35.26 51.01 19.54
C VAL A 9 36.32 49.92 19.79
N LEU A 10 36.44 48.91 18.93
CA LEU A 10 37.39 47.80 19.12
C LEU A 10 38.75 47.96 18.41
N LEU A 11 39.05 49.12 17.82
CA LEU A 11 40.34 49.35 17.14
C LEU A 11 41.18 50.52 17.71
N THR A 12 40.87 51.04 18.89
CA THR A 12 41.73 52.02 19.57
C THR A 12 42.20 51.50 20.92
N LYS A 13 43.11 50.53 20.93
CA LYS A 13 44.20 50.39 21.91
C LYS A 13 45.03 49.15 21.61
N THR A 14 46.03 49.33 20.77
CA THR A 14 47.41 48.80 20.90
C THR A 14 48.15 49.06 19.59
N ARG A 15 49.18 49.93 19.63
CA ARG A 15 50.26 49.91 18.63
C ARG A 15 51.15 48.71 18.98
N PRO A 16 51.66 47.99 17.98
CA PRO A 16 53.06 48.25 17.62
C PRO A 16 53.25 48.52 16.13
N SER A 17 54.30 49.30 15.89
CA SER A 17 54.89 49.67 14.61
C SER A 17 55.25 48.44 13.79
N TYR A 18 54.70 48.30 12.58
CA TYR A 18 55.39 47.77 11.39
C TYR A 18 54.67 48.28 10.14
N ASP A 19 55.43 48.90 9.22
CA ASP A 19 54.96 49.37 7.92
C ASP A 19 54.48 48.18 7.07
N LEU A 20 53.16 48.10 6.86
CA LEU A 20 52.55 47.18 5.90
C LEU A 20 52.05 47.98 4.68
N PRO A 21 52.32 47.57 3.43
CA PRO A 21 51.98 48.38 2.26
C PRO A 21 50.47 48.63 2.16
N GLN A 22 50.05 49.90 2.19
CA GLN A 22 48.64 50.35 2.10
C GLN A 22 47.88 49.83 0.85
N LYS A 23 48.58 49.25 -0.14
CA LYS A 23 47.99 48.61 -1.33
C LYS A 23 47.33 47.26 -1.05
N LEU A 24 47.75 46.48 -0.04
CA LEU A 24 47.18 45.15 0.25
C LEU A 24 45.89 45.20 1.09
N LEU A 25 45.71 46.22 1.91
CA LEU A 25 44.48 46.42 2.69
C LEU A 25 43.28 46.85 1.81
N ARG A 26 43.50 47.61 0.74
CA ARG A 26 42.41 48.08 -0.15
C ARG A 26 41.81 47.00 -1.05
N SER A 27 42.53 45.93 -1.36
CA SER A 27 42.01 44.81 -2.18
C SER A 27 41.34 43.71 -1.37
N ALA A 28 41.72 43.55 -0.09
CA ALA A 28 41.17 42.51 0.79
C ALA A 28 39.82 42.88 1.43
N ILE A 29 39.60 44.17 1.75
CA ILE A 29 38.37 44.64 2.42
C ILE A 29 37.10 44.45 1.58
N PRO A 30 37.06 44.77 0.26
CA PRO A 30 35.87 44.53 -0.56
C PRO A 30 35.50 43.05 -0.65
N ASN A 31 36.50 42.16 -0.68
CA ASN A 31 36.30 40.71 -0.74
C ASN A 31 35.87 40.14 0.62
N LEU A 32 36.37 40.67 1.74
CA LEU A 32 35.91 40.29 3.08
C LEU A 32 34.48 40.77 3.35
N VAL A 33 34.13 41.99 2.94
CA VAL A 33 32.77 42.56 3.09
C VAL A 33 31.77 41.84 2.18
N LYS A 34 32.14 41.50 0.93
CA LYS A 34 31.33 40.64 0.05
C LYS A 34 31.16 39.25 0.64
N SER A 35 32.21 38.65 1.19
CA SER A 35 32.17 37.34 1.86
C SER A 35 31.26 37.35 3.08
N PHE A 36 31.37 38.35 3.96
CA PHE A 36 30.51 38.51 5.14
C PHE A 36 29.06 38.82 4.79
N SER A 37 28.81 39.69 3.80
CA SER A 37 27.46 40.03 3.32
C SER A 37 26.78 38.84 2.63
N SER A 38 27.55 38.01 1.89
CA SER A 38 27.02 36.79 1.29
C SER A 38 26.69 35.72 2.34
N LYS A 39 27.49 35.60 3.41
CA LYS A 39 27.22 34.69 4.54
C LYS A 39 26.00 35.12 5.35
N THR A 40 25.84 36.42 5.64
CA THR A 40 24.67 36.91 6.39
C THR A 40 23.38 36.74 5.59
N ARG A 41 23.37 37.09 4.30
CA ARG A 41 22.20 36.86 3.44
C ARG A 41 21.79 35.39 3.35
N LYS A 42 22.75 34.48 3.23
CA LYS A 42 22.47 33.04 3.15
C LYS A 42 21.86 32.50 4.45
N THR A 43 22.30 33.02 5.60
CA THR A 43 21.73 32.65 6.91
C THR A 43 20.31 33.22 7.09
N ASP A 44 20.05 34.44 6.64
CA ASP A 44 18.72 35.08 6.73
C ASP A 44 17.70 34.41 5.81
N GLU A 45 18.07 34.08 4.56
CA GLU A 45 17.22 33.34 3.62
C GLU A 45 16.90 31.92 4.13
N GLN A 46 17.88 31.26 4.75
CA GLN A 46 17.69 29.94 5.33
C GLN A 46 16.77 29.99 6.56
N TYR A 47 16.91 31.01 7.41
CA TYR A 47 15.99 31.25 8.52
C TYR A 47 14.55 31.51 8.04
N PHE A 48 14.39 32.38 7.03
CA PHE A 48 13.09 32.63 6.41
C PHE A 48 12.46 31.35 5.87
N THR A 49 13.22 30.55 5.12
CA THR A 49 12.75 29.28 4.57
C THR A 49 12.27 28.33 5.65
N VAL A 50 13.03 28.19 6.76
CA VAL A 50 12.62 27.35 7.90
C VAL A 50 11.34 27.87 8.52
N SER A 51 11.26 29.17 8.81
CA SER A 51 10.07 29.80 9.40
C SER A 51 8.83 29.58 8.53
N TYR A 52 8.95 29.84 7.23
CA TYR A 52 7.88 29.65 6.24
C TYR A 52 7.38 28.20 6.19
N LEU A 53 8.29 27.23 6.18
CA LEU A 53 7.92 25.81 6.17
C LEU A 53 7.19 25.39 7.46
N ILE A 54 7.47 26.02 8.59
CA ILE A 54 6.74 25.80 9.83
C ILE A 54 5.36 26.43 9.76
N SER A 55 5.28 27.73 9.46
CA SER A 55 4.03 28.49 9.55
C SER A 55 3.04 28.14 8.43
N SER A 56 3.52 28.04 7.19
CA SER A 56 2.66 27.93 6.00
C SER A 56 2.47 26.49 5.53
N CYS A 57 3.43 25.60 5.83
CA CYS A 57 3.35 24.18 5.45
C CYS A 57 3.09 23.24 6.65
N GLY A 58 3.02 23.77 7.88
CA GLY A 58 2.72 22.97 9.07
C GLY A 58 3.78 21.91 9.39
N LEU A 59 5.05 22.17 9.09
CA LEU A 59 6.15 21.26 9.45
C LEU A 59 6.60 21.50 10.90
N SER A 60 7.08 20.43 11.56
CA SER A 60 7.79 20.59 12.84
C SER A 60 9.13 21.30 12.63
N PRO A 61 9.67 22.02 13.63
CA PRO A 61 10.94 22.75 13.48
C PRO A 61 12.10 21.89 12.95
N GLN A 62 12.24 20.66 13.46
CA GLN A 62 13.25 19.71 12.98
C GLN A 62 13.02 19.30 11.52
N THR A 63 11.78 19.02 11.14
CA THR A 63 11.46 18.62 9.76
C THR A 63 11.66 19.79 8.80
N ALA A 64 11.27 21.00 9.19
CA ALA A 64 11.47 22.22 8.42
C ALA A 64 12.95 22.52 8.19
N LEU A 65 13.80 22.32 9.21
CA LEU A 65 15.25 22.47 9.07
C LEU A 65 15.85 21.47 8.07
N CYS A 66 15.41 20.21 8.09
CA CYS A 66 15.85 19.21 7.11
C CYS A 66 15.35 19.55 5.70
N ALA A 67 14.11 20.05 5.58
CA ALA A 67 13.52 20.42 4.30
C ALA A 67 14.19 21.67 3.68
N SER A 68 14.54 22.68 4.48
CA SER A 68 15.21 23.90 4.03
C SER A 68 16.63 23.68 3.50
N GLN A 69 17.21 22.50 3.69
CA GLN A 69 18.48 22.15 3.04
C GLN A 69 18.31 21.87 1.55
N LYS A 70 17.08 21.60 1.09
CA LYS A 70 16.76 21.24 -0.31
C LYS A 70 16.14 22.39 -1.10
N VAL A 71 15.72 23.45 -0.43
CA VAL A 71 15.08 24.63 -1.02
C VAL A 71 15.53 25.88 -0.30
N ASN A 72 15.52 27.00 -1.01
CA ASN A 72 15.80 28.30 -0.41
C ASN A 72 14.84 29.33 -1.01
N PHE A 73 13.98 29.90 -0.17
CA PHE A 73 13.00 30.91 -0.58
C PHE A 73 13.55 32.31 -0.32
N ARG A 74 13.49 33.16 -1.34
CA ARG A 74 13.83 34.59 -1.22
C ARG A 74 12.65 35.44 -0.72
N SER A 75 11.43 34.99 -1.02
CA SER A 75 10.16 35.61 -0.64
C SER A 75 9.08 34.54 -0.51
N ALA A 76 7.91 34.94 0.00
CA ALA A 76 6.74 34.07 0.13
C ALA A 76 5.92 33.93 -1.17
N GLU A 77 6.07 34.87 -2.11
CA GLU A 77 5.20 34.98 -3.30
C GLU A 77 5.14 33.69 -4.15
N GLN A 78 6.30 33.13 -4.48
CA GLN A 78 6.38 31.90 -5.26
C GLN A 78 5.77 30.69 -4.53
N PRO A 79 6.21 30.33 -3.31
CA PRO A 79 5.63 29.19 -2.62
C PRO A 79 4.15 29.42 -2.24
N ASP A 80 3.69 30.65 -1.96
CA ASP A 80 2.27 30.94 -1.71
C ASP A 80 1.41 30.71 -2.96
N SER A 81 1.92 31.08 -4.14
CA SER A 81 1.26 30.81 -5.42
C SER A 81 1.13 29.31 -5.67
N VAL A 82 2.17 28.53 -5.38
CA VAL A 82 2.13 27.06 -5.43
C VAL A 82 1.12 26.49 -4.44
N LEU A 83 1.11 26.96 -3.19
CA LEU A 83 0.16 26.49 -2.18
C LEU A 83 -1.29 26.78 -2.58
N THR A 84 -1.54 27.95 -3.16
CA THR A 84 -2.86 28.36 -3.65
C THR A 84 -3.34 27.44 -4.77
N LEU A 85 -2.49 27.20 -5.78
CA LEU A 85 -2.79 26.25 -6.86
C LEU A 85 -3.11 24.84 -6.30
N LEU A 86 -2.27 24.33 -5.40
CA LEU A 86 -2.51 23.00 -4.80
C LEU A 86 -3.84 22.95 -4.04
N ARG A 87 -4.19 23.99 -3.28
CA ARG A 87 -5.49 24.07 -2.58
C ARG A 87 -6.67 24.09 -3.56
N ASN A 88 -6.55 24.83 -4.66
CA ASN A 88 -7.57 24.86 -5.71
C ASN A 88 -7.80 23.47 -6.34
N HIS A 89 -6.78 22.62 -6.38
CA HIS A 89 -6.87 21.22 -6.80
C HIS A 89 -7.09 20.24 -5.62
N GLY A 90 -7.66 20.70 -4.50
CA GLY A 90 -8.14 19.83 -3.42
C GLY A 90 -7.07 19.32 -2.46
N PHE A 91 -5.86 19.89 -2.45
CA PHE A 91 -4.84 19.56 -1.45
C PHE A 91 -5.16 20.25 -0.12
N SER A 92 -5.40 19.47 0.92
CA SER A 92 -5.50 19.94 2.31
C SER A 92 -4.14 20.31 2.87
N ASP A 93 -4.12 21.01 4.01
CA ASP A 93 -2.87 21.33 4.72
C ASP A 93 -2.09 20.07 5.14
N THR A 94 -2.78 18.96 5.42
CA THR A 94 -2.13 17.66 5.69
C THR A 94 -1.44 17.08 4.46
N HIS A 95 -1.99 17.27 3.26
CA HIS A 95 -1.34 16.91 2.00
C HIS A 95 -0.13 17.80 1.73
N ILE A 96 -0.28 19.12 1.92
CA ILE A 96 0.78 20.12 1.76
C ILE A 96 1.95 19.82 2.70
N SER A 97 1.69 19.58 3.98
CA SER A 97 2.71 19.23 4.97
C SER A 97 3.50 17.98 4.57
N ARG A 98 2.81 16.93 4.10
CA ARG A 98 3.48 15.70 3.63
C ARG A 98 4.35 15.95 2.40
N LEU A 99 3.86 16.76 1.46
CA LEU A 99 4.56 17.11 0.23
C LEU A 99 5.80 17.97 0.53
N ALA A 100 5.65 19.01 1.34
CA ALA A 100 6.75 19.88 1.78
C ALA A 100 7.82 19.09 2.54
N LYS A 101 7.43 18.10 3.34
CA LYS A 101 8.37 17.19 4.01
C LYS A 101 9.14 16.30 3.04
N GLY A 102 8.43 15.69 2.08
CA GLY A 102 9.00 14.67 1.18
C GLY A 102 9.81 15.27 0.02
N CYS A 103 9.29 16.32 -0.60
CA CYS A 103 9.89 17.00 -1.75
C CYS A 103 9.63 18.52 -1.68
N PRO A 104 10.38 19.23 -0.83
CA PRO A 104 10.24 20.68 -0.68
C PRO A 104 10.39 21.45 -2.00
N ALA A 105 11.17 20.93 -2.96
CA ALA A 105 11.44 21.55 -4.27
C ALA A 105 10.18 21.86 -5.10
N VAL A 106 9.07 21.16 -4.85
CA VAL A 106 7.78 21.48 -5.50
C VAL A 106 7.33 22.91 -5.18
N LEU A 107 7.61 23.41 -3.96
CA LEU A 107 7.26 24.78 -3.54
C LEU A 107 8.04 25.86 -4.30
N SER A 108 9.11 25.49 -5.00
CA SER A 108 9.89 26.38 -5.87
C SER A 108 9.54 26.24 -7.35
N SER A 109 8.56 25.39 -7.70
CA SER A 109 8.16 25.17 -9.10
C SER A 109 7.27 26.30 -9.60
N ASP A 110 7.30 26.54 -10.91
CA ASP A 110 6.38 27.47 -11.57
C ASP A 110 4.94 26.91 -11.52
N PRO A 111 3.97 27.61 -10.88
CA PRO A 111 2.61 27.12 -10.74
C PRO A 111 1.92 26.95 -12.10
N GLU A 112 2.01 27.95 -12.99
CA GLU A 112 1.25 28.01 -14.24
C GLU A 112 1.88 27.14 -15.34
N ASN A 113 3.20 27.15 -15.46
CA ASN A 113 3.91 26.51 -16.56
C ASN A 113 4.39 25.10 -16.23
N THR A 114 4.51 24.74 -14.94
CA THR A 114 5.04 23.43 -14.54
C THR A 114 4.02 22.56 -13.81
N LEU A 115 3.32 23.10 -12.81
CA LEU A 115 2.44 22.29 -11.96
C LEU A 115 1.03 22.16 -12.54
N LEU A 116 0.40 23.27 -12.93
CA LEU A 116 -0.97 23.30 -13.45
C LEU A 116 -1.17 22.33 -14.62
N PRO A 117 -0.32 22.30 -15.68
CA PRO A 117 -0.52 21.39 -16.80
C PRO A 117 -0.44 19.90 -16.39
N LYS A 118 0.31 19.58 -15.33
CA LYS A 118 0.37 18.21 -14.79
C LYS A 118 -0.91 17.85 -14.05
N LEU A 119 -1.42 18.76 -13.23
CA LEU A 119 -2.64 18.56 -12.47
C LEU A 119 -3.84 18.39 -13.41
N GLU A 120 -3.98 19.28 -14.39
CA GLU A 120 -5.02 19.22 -15.42
C GLU A 120 -4.91 17.94 -16.26
N PHE A 121 -3.70 17.53 -16.64
CA PHE A 121 -3.50 16.27 -17.35
C PHE A 121 -4.02 15.08 -16.53
N PHE A 122 -3.67 14.99 -15.25
CA PHE A 122 -4.14 13.89 -14.39
C PHE A 122 -5.66 13.89 -14.20
N GLU A 123 -6.28 15.08 -14.10
CA GLU A 123 -7.73 15.22 -14.02
C GLU A 123 -8.39 14.82 -15.36
N SER A 124 -7.79 15.17 -16.50
CA SER A 124 -8.28 14.82 -17.84
C SER A 124 -8.35 13.31 -18.08
N ILE A 125 -7.49 12.53 -17.42
CA ILE A 125 -7.51 11.06 -17.48
C ILE A 125 -8.38 10.43 -16.40
N GLY A 126 -9.26 11.21 -15.76
CA GLY A 126 -10.31 10.73 -14.86
C GLY A 126 -9.90 10.53 -13.41
N ILE A 127 -8.82 11.18 -12.95
CA ILE A 127 -8.43 11.18 -11.54
C ILE A 127 -9.15 12.32 -10.83
N THR A 128 -9.84 12.03 -9.75
CA THR A 128 -10.49 13.07 -8.93
C THR A 128 -9.45 13.91 -8.20
N SER A 129 -9.71 15.20 -7.98
CA SER A 129 -8.79 16.09 -7.26
C SER A 129 -8.44 15.55 -5.86
N ALA A 130 -9.38 14.88 -5.18
CA ALA A 130 -9.13 14.21 -3.89
C ALA A 130 -8.13 13.04 -4.00
N ASP A 131 -8.27 12.17 -5.00
CA ASP A 131 -7.32 11.09 -5.26
C ASP A 131 -5.97 11.64 -5.72
N LEU A 132 -5.96 12.69 -6.53
CA LEU A 132 -4.75 13.36 -7.00
C LEU A 132 -3.95 13.93 -5.82
N ALA A 133 -4.60 14.67 -4.92
CA ALA A 133 -3.97 15.19 -3.70
C ALA A 133 -3.38 14.08 -2.82
N LYS A 134 -4.09 12.96 -2.69
CA LYS A 134 -3.61 11.79 -1.95
C LYS A 134 -2.37 11.17 -2.61
N VAL A 135 -2.42 10.92 -3.92
CA VAL A 135 -1.32 10.26 -4.65
C VAL A 135 -0.08 11.16 -4.71
N CYS A 136 -0.24 12.42 -5.08
CA CYS A 136 0.87 13.38 -5.18
C CYS A 136 1.49 13.68 -3.80
N SER A 137 0.71 13.79 -2.73
CA SER A 137 1.28 13.97 -1.39
C SER A 137 2.03 12.74 -0.88
N SER A 138 1.58 11.53 -1.24
CA SER A 138 2.28 10.27 -0.91
C SER A 138 3.47 9.98 -1.82
N TYR A 139 3.47 10.48 -3.05
CA TYR A 139 4.54 10.29 -4.03
C TYR A 139 4.86 11.60 -4.80
N PRO A 140 5.52 12.58 -4.13
CA PRO A 140 5.72 13.92 -4.69
C PRO A 140 6.57 13.99 -5.96
N THR A 141 7.37 12.95 -6.24
CA THR A 141 8.19 12.85 -7.46
C THR A 141 7.38 13.01 -8.74
N LEU A 142 6.07 12.71 -8.74
CA LEU A 142 5.19 12.99 -9.88
C LEU A 142 5.18 14.47 -10.27
N LEU A 143 5.19 15.38 -9.29
CA LEU A 143 5.10 16.81 -9.53
C LEU A 143 6.42 17.40 -10.03
N THR A 144 7.56 16.75 -9.77
CA THR A 144 8.87 17.17 -10.28
C THR A 144 9.27 16.45 -11.57
N THR A 145 8.59 15.35 -11.91
CA THR A 145 8.84 14.60 -13.15
C THR A 145 8.35 15.39 -14.38
N SER A 146 9.08 15.31 -15.50
CA SER A 146 8.69 15.97 -16.75
C SER A 146 7.36 15.42 -17.29
N LEU A 147 6.43 16.31 -17.60
CA LEU A 147 5.14 15.93 -18.19
C LEU A 147 5.35 15.37 -19.61
N SER A 148 6.02 16.14 -20.47
CA SER A 148 6.23 15.80 -21.89
C SER A 148 7.18 14.63 -22.12
N ASN A 149 8.27 14.55 -21.34
CA ASN A 149 9.35 13.62 -21.63
C ASN A 149 9.24 12.30 -20.87
N GLN A 150 8.31 12.19 -19.92
CA GLN A 150 8.21 11.01 -19.05
C GLN A 150 6.76 10.59 -18.75
N ILE A 151 5.90 11.48 -18.24
CA ILE A 151 4.52 11.12 -17.87
C ILE A 151 3.66 10.80 -19.10
N ILE A 152 3.63 11.70 -20.10
CA ILE A 152 2.84 11.50 -21.34
C ILE A 152 3.30 10.26 -22.12
N PRO A 153 4.62 10.01 -22.31
CA PRO A 153 5.08 8.77 -22.95
C PRO A 153 4.59 7.50 -22.24
N VAL A 154 4.62 7.46 -20.90
CA VAL A 154 4.08 6.32 -20.15
C VAL A 154 2.57 6.21 -20.37
N TYR A 155 1.82 7.32 -20.29
CA TYR A 155 0.38 7.32 -20.57
C TYR A 155 0.07 6.78 -21.98
N ASN A 156 0.77 7.26 -23.01
CA ASN A 156 0.57 6.84 -24.41
C ASN A 156 0.86 5.34 -24.58
N TYR A 157 1.91 4.83 -23.94
CA TYR A 157 2.20 3.40 -23.96
C TYR A 157 1.07 2.59 -23.31
N LEU A 158 0.57 3.03 -22.15
CA LEU A 158 -0.56 2.37 -21.48
C LEU A 158 -1.85 2.42 -22.31
N LYS A 159 -2.14 3.57 -22.93
CA LYS A 159 -3.34 3.81 -23.74
C LYS A 159 -3.32 3.04 -25.05
N HIS A 160 -2.21 3.05 -25.78
CA HIS A 160 -2.15 2.57 -27.16
C HIS A 160 -1.47 1.20 -27.31
N VAL A 161 -0.58 0.81 -26.40
CA VAL A 161 0.12 -0.49 -26.47
C VAL A 161 -0.49 -1.52 -25.52
N ILE A 162 -0.89 -1.09 -24.32
CA ILE A 162 -1.60 -1.96 -23.35
C ILE A 162 -3.12 -1.89 -23.55
N LEU A 163 -3.63 -0.91 -24.29
CA LEU A 163 -5.04 -0.71 -24.62
C LEU A 163 -5.92 -0.41 -23.39
N LEU A 164 -5.38 0.34 -22.43
CA LEU A 164 -6.14 0.80 -21.26
C LEU A 164 -7.02 2.00 -21.59
N ASP A 165 -8.24 2.05 -21.07
CA ASP A 165 -9.03 3.29 -21.03
C ASP A 165 -8.45 4.30 -20.01
N ASP A 166 -8.88 5.56 -20.08
CA ASP A 166 -8.30 6.62 -19.23
C ASP A 166 -8.52 6.35 -17.74
N LYS A 167 -9.69 5.79 -17.38
CA LYS A 167 -10.00 5.41 -16.00
C LYS A 167 -9.08 4.29 -15.51
N GLN A 168 -8.72 3.34 -16.37
CA GLN A 168 -7.75 2.29 -16.06
C GLN A 168 -6.33 2.86 -15.91
N VAL A 169 -5.92 3.80 -16.75
CA VAL A 169 -4.63 4.50 -16.59
C VAL A 169 -4.60 5.29 -15.28
N GLY A 170 -5.68 6.00 -14.95
CA GLY A 170 -5.82 6.71 -13.68
C GLY A 170 -5.75 5.78 -12.46
N ARG A 171 -6.37 4.59 -12.53
CA ARG A 171 -6.20 3.55 -11.50
C ARG A 171 -4.76 3.07 -11.39
N SER A 172 -4.06 2.88 -12.51
CA SER A 172 -2.65 2.51 -12.51
C SER A 172 -1.79 3.56 -11.81
N LEU A 173 -2.03 4.86 -12.05
CA LEU A 173 -1.35 5.95 -11.34
C LEU A 173 -1.63 5.88 -9.83
N LYS A 174 -2.89 5.66 -9.44
CA LYS A 174 -3.30 5.59 -8.03
C LYS A 174 -2.62 4.45 -7.27
N TYR A 175 -2.54 3.27 -7.89
CA TYR A 175 -1.96 2.08 -7.25
C TYR A 175 -0.45 1.97 -7.42
N SER A 176 0.14 2.62 -8.42
CA SER A 176 1.54 2.47 -8.81
C SER A 176 2.12 3.76 -9.41
N PRO A 177 2.16 4.88 -8.67
CA PRO A 177 2.57 6.17 -9.20
C PRO A 177 4.02 6.17 -9.75
N ARG A 178 4.89 5.34 -9.16
CA ARG A 178 6.26 5.13 -9.62
C ARG A 178 6.36 4.62 -11.06
N LEU A 179 5.33 3.99 -11.61
CA LEU A 179 5.29 3.58 -13.02
C LEU A 179 5.50 4.78 -13.95
N PHE A 180 4.89 5.93 -13.62
CA PHE A 180 4.91 7.15 -14.44
C PHE A 180 6.21 7.93 -14.33
N THR A 181 7.07 7.59 -13.37
CA THR A 181 8.39 8.21 -13.18
C THR A 181 9.53 7.26 -13.49
N THR A 182 9.24 6.05 -14.00
CA THR A 182 10.23 5.02 -14.33
C THR A 182 10.51 5.05 -15.83
N ASN A 183 11.78 4.89 -16.22
CA ASN A 183 12.15 4.75 -17.63
C ASN A 183 11.47 3.51 -18.23
N LEU A 184 10.53 3.77 -19.14
CA LEU A 184 9.65 2.79 -19.74
C LEU A 184 10.44 1.75 -20.54
N GLU A 185 11.29 2.21 -21.46
CA GLU A 185 12.07 1.37 -22.38
C GLU A 185 13.02 0.42 -21.64
N LYS A 186 13.66 0.92 -20.58
CA LYS A 186 14.64 0.14 -19.84
C LYS A 186 14.02 -0.92 -18.93
N HIS A 187 12.83 -0.65 -18.37
CA HIS A 187 12.32 -1.44 -17.24
C HIS A 187 10.95 -2.09 -17.46
N ILE A 188 10.08 -1.48 -18.27
CA ILE A 188 8.69 -1.88 -18.42
C ILE A 188 8.48 -2.63 -19.73
N VAL A 189 8.94 -2.07 -20.86
CA VAL A 189 8.76 -2.67 -22.19
C VAL A 189 9.30 -4.12 -22.25
N PRO A 190 10.51 -4.42 -21.76
CA PRO A 190 11.03 -5.80 -21.82
C PRO A 190 10.18 -6.78 -21.02
N LYS A 191 9.66 -6.37 -19.86
CA LYS A 191 8.81 -7.24 -19.02
C LYS A 191 7.45 -7.51 -19.64
N ILE A 192 6.87 -6.51 -20.30
CA ILE A 192 5.64 -6.70 -21.06
C ILE A 192 5.88 -7.64 -22.25
N ALA A 193 7.03 -7.51 -22.93
CA ALA A 193 7.43 -8.43 -24.00
C ALA A 193 7.56 -9.88 -23.48
N THR A 194 8.28 -10.10 -22.37
CA THR A 194 8.39 -11.42 -21.73
C THR A 194 7.01 -12.04 -21.43
N LEU A 195 6.08 -11.25 -20.87
CA LEU A 195 4.73 -11.74 -20.58
C LEU A 195 3.96 -12.11 -21.86
N ARG A 196 4.13 -11.35 -22.95
CA ARG A 196 3.53 -11.65 -24.25
C ARG A 196 4.11 -12.91 -24.89
N GLU A 197 5.43 -13.10 -24.84
CA GLU A 197 6.11 -14.31 -25.32
C GLU A 197 5.63 -15.57 -24.60
N LEU A 198 5.32 -15.44 -23.30
CA LEU A 198 4.72 -16.49 -22.49
C LEU A 198 3.20 -16.64 -22.68
N ASN A 199 2.64 -15.98 -23.70
CA ASN A 199 1.23 -16.04 -24.06
C ASN A 199 0.27 -15.57 -22.95
N VAL A 200 0.68 -14.60 -22.13
CA VAL A 200 -0.23 -13.95 -21.18
C VAL A 200 -1.27 -13.12 -21.96
N PRO A 201 -2.58 -13.36 -21.77
CA PRO A 201 -3.61 -12.65 -22.53
C PRO A 201 -3.59 -11.14 -22.29
N ALA A 202 -3.97 -10.35 -23.30
CA ALA A 202 -4.06 -8.89 -23.20
C ALA A 202 -4.98 -8.41 -22.06
N SER A 203 -6.06 -9.15 -21.77
CA SER A 203 -6.96 -8.87 -20.64
C SER A 203 -6.26 -9.04 -19.29
N ALA A 204 -5.42 -10.07 -19.12
CA ALA A 204 -4.63 -10.28 -17.92
C ALA A 204 -3.54 -9.21 -17.77
N LEU A 205 -2.87 -8.83 -18.86
CA LEU A 205 -1.94 -7.70 -18.89
C LEU A 205 -2.61 -6.39 -18.46
N SER A 206 -3.82 -6.14 -18.97
CA SER A 206 -4.60 -4.95 -18.62
C SER A 206 -4.90 -4.90 -17.12
N VAL A 207 -5.36 -6.01 -16.54
CA VAL A 207 -5.59 -6.12 -15.08
C VAL A 207 -4.29 -5.95 -14.30
N LEU A 208 -3.19 -6.58 -14.75
CA LEU A 208 -1.88 -6.50 -14.10
C LEU A 208 -1.39 -5.06 -14.02
N VAL A 209 -1.44 -4.32 -15.14
CA VAL A 209 -0.96 -2.94 -15.22
C VAL A 209 -1.91 -1.97 -14.51
N THR A 210 -3.22 -2.23 -14.53
CA THR A 210 -4.20 -1.36 -13.86
C THR A 210 -4.08 -1.42 -12.33
N TYR A 211 -3.89 -2.61 -11.75
CA TYR A 211 -4.03 -2.80 -10.29
C TYR A 211 -2.74 -3.22 -9.58
N THR A 212 -1.73 -3.68 -10.34
CA THR A 212 -0.54 -4.32 -9.77
C THR A 212 0.75 -3.94 -10.49
N ALA A 213 0.84 -2.78 -11.15
CA ALA A 213 2.01 -2.42 -11.94
C ALA A 213 3.32 -2.40 -11.15
N THR A 214 3.27 -2.34 -9.81
CA THR A 214 4.42 -2.55 -8.92
C THR A 214 5.20 -3.84 -9.19
N VAL A 215 4.57 -4.89 -9.75
CA VAL A 215 5.28 -6.12 -10.15
C VAL A 215 6.26 -5.88 -11.29
N LEU A 216 5.93 -4.95 -12.20
CA LEU A 216 6.79 -4.56 -13.32
C LEU A 216 7.97 -3.71 -12.86
N LEU A 217 7.94 -3.19 -11.63
CA LEU A 217 9.02 -2.39 -11.05
C LEU A 217 10.05 -3.24 -10.29
N GLN A 218 9.87 -4.56 -10.25
CA GLN A 218 10.80 -5.50 -9.61
C GLN A 218 12.09 -5.69 -10.43
N ASN A 219 13.11 -6.26 -9.78
CA ASN A 219 14.34 -6.67 -10.46
C ASN A 219 14.02 -7.65 -11.61
N SER A 220 14.61 -7.45 -12.80
CA SER A 220 14.31 -8.25 -13.98
C SER A 220 14.60 -9.74 -13.80
N LYS A 221 15.74 -10.12 -13.20
CA LYS A 221 16.07 -11.54 -12.96
C LYS A 221 15.05 -12.22 -12.03
N LYS A 222 14.63 -11.52 -10.97
CA LYS A 222 13.57 -12.02 -10.06
C LYS A 222 12.25 -12.14 -10.82
N PHE A 223 11.89 -11.11 -11.59
CA PHE A 223 10.67 -11.09 -12.38
C PHE A 223 10.59 -12.26 -13.36
N ASP A 224 11.61 -12.44 -14.20
CA ASP A 224 11.62 -13.47 -15.24
C ASP A 224 11.56 -14.88 -14.65
N LYS A 225 12.30 -15.12 -13.56
CA LYS A 225 12.25 -16.40 -12.83
C LYS A 225 10.83 -16.67 -12.31
N THR A 226 10.25 -15.71 -11.59
CA THR A 226 8.92 -15.90 -10.99
C THR A 226 7.82 -16.03 -12.04
N VAL A 227 7.88 -15.29 -13.15
CA VAL A 227 6.88 -15.43 -14.22
C VAL A 227 6.89 -16.86 -14.78
N LYS A 228 8.05 -17.47 -14.99
CA LYS A 228 8.15 -18.87 -15.44
C LYS A 228 7.54 -19.84 -14.44
N GLU A 229 7.88 -19.70 -13.15
CA GLU A 229 7.30 -20.52 -12.07
C GLU A 229 5.76 -20.41 -12.02
N VAL A 230 5.22 -19.18 -12.16
CA VAL A 230 3.77 -18.94 -12.15
C VAL A 230 3.09 -19.57 -13.37
N VAL A 231 3.71 -19.51 -14.55
CA VAL A 231 3.20 -20.15 -15.77
C VAL A 231 3.15 -21.67 -15.63
N GLU A 232 4.16 -22.27 -15.01
CA GLU A 232 4.19 -23.71 -14.71
C GLU A 232 3.09 -24.11 -13.70
N MET A 233 2.88 -23.31 -12.65
CA MET A 233 1.87 -23.58 -11.62
C MET A 233 0.43 -23.41 -12.11
N ALA A 234 0.19 -22.49 -13.05
CA ALA A 234 -1.15 -22.13 -13.51
C ALA A 234 -1.31 -22.33 -15.04
N PRO A 235 -1.41 -23.59 -15.51
CA PRO A 235 -1.70 -23.84 -16.91
C PRO A 235 -3.08 -23.27 -17.26
N LYS A 236 -3.12 -22.66 -18.44
CA LYS A 236 -4.15 -21.81 -19.05
C LYS A 236 -5.64 -22.12 -18.72
N PRO A 237 -6.54 -21.11 -18.81
CA PRO A 237 -6.25 -19.75 -19.23
C PRO A 237 -5.83 -18.84 -18.06
N LEU A 238 -4.68 -18.20 -18.25
CA LEU A 238 -4.08 -17.20 -17.38
C LEU A 238 -5.07 -16.04 -17.18
N ASN A 239 -5.73 -16.01 -16.02
CA ASN A 239 -6.78 -15.07 -15.66
C ASN A 239 -6.35 -14.20 -14.47
N VAL A 240 -7.30 -13.60 -13.73
CA VAL A 240 -7.02 -12.81 -12.51
C VAL A 240 -6.15 -13.59 -11.49
N THR A 241 -6.28 -14.92 -11.42
CA THR A 241 -5.44 -15.79 -10.59
C THR A 241 -3.96 -15.68 -10.97
N PHE A 242 -3.61 -15.61 -12.26
CA PHE A 242 -2.22 -15.44 -12.69
C PHE A 242 -1.64 -14.13 -12.14
N VAL A 243 -2.38 -13.03 -12.29
CA VAL A 243 -1.97 -11.72 -11.79
C VAL A 243 -1.82 -11.72 -10.27
N GLN A 244 -2.76 -12.37 -9.57
CA GLN A 244 -2.69 -12.52 -8.12
C GLN A 244 -1.49 -13.36 -7.68
N LEU A 245 -1.24 -14.50 -8.31
CA LEU A 245 -0.13 -15.40 -7.97
C LEU A 245 1.21 -14.71 -8.22
N LEU A 246 1.37 -14.08 -9.39
CA LEU A 246 2.56 -13.29 -9.72
C LEU A 246 2.79 -12.15 -8.71
N LYS A 247 1.74 -11.42 -8.34
CA LYS A 247 1.82 -10.38 -7.30
C LYS A 247 2.27 -10.97 -5.97
N MET A 248 1.72 -12.12 -5.57
CA MET A 248 2.05 -12.75 -4.29
C MET A 248 3.51 -13.23 -4.24
N MET A 249 3.96 -13.95 -5.27
CA MET A 249 5.32 -14.49 -5.32
C MET A 249 6.38 -13.39 -5.43
N LEU A 250 6.10 -12.32 -6.18
CA LEU A 250 7.02 -11.19 -6.27
C LEU A 250 7.03 -10.32 -5.01
N GLY A 251 5.88 -10.20 -4.34
CA GLY A 251 5.71 -9.40 -3.13
C GLY A 251 6.25 -10.04 -1.85
N LEU A 252 6.36 -11.36 -1.81
CA LEU A 252 6.94 -12.10 -0.68
C LEU A 252 8.42 -12.43 -0.92
N SER A 253 9.17 -12.65 0.16
CA SER A 253 10.48 -13.31 0.06
C SER A 253 10.27 -14.80 -0.17
N ASN A 254 11.22 -15.45 -0.84
CA ASN A 254 11.16 -16.91 -1.05
C ASN A 254 11.05 -17.66 0.29
N SER A 255 11.79 -17.23 1.31
CA SER A 255 11.68 -17.79 2.67
C SER A 255 10.27 -17.66 3.27
N THR A 256 9.61 -16.51 3.07
CA THR A 256 8.24 -16.30 3.55
C THR A 256 7.24 -17.15 2.79
N TRP A 257 7.43 -17.30 1.48
CA TRP A 257 6.61 -18.16 0.63
C TRP A 257 6.70 -19.62 1.11
N GLU A 258 7.92 -20.17 1.21
CA GLU A 258 8.15 -21.54 1.66
C GLU A 258 7.63 -21.80 3.08
N HIS A 259 7.88 -20.88 4.00
CA HIS A 259 7.36 -20.98 5.37
C HIS A 259 5.82 -21.07 5.39
N LYS A 260 5.13 -20.27 4.56
CA LYS A 260 3.67 -20.33 4.46
C LYS A 260 3.17 -21.64 3.87
N MET A 261 3.83 -22.17 2.84
CA MET A 261 3.53 -23.48 2.28
C MET A 261 3.64 -24.55 3.38
N GLU A 262 4.69 -24.49 4.19
CA GLU A 262 4.91 -25.41 5.30
C GLU A 262 3.85 -25.32 6.40
N VAL A 263 3.40 -24.11 6.73
CA VAL A 263 2.27 -23.92 7.66
C VAL A 263 1.01 -24.64 7.16
N PHE A 264 0.70 -24.54 5.86
CA PHE A 264 -0.44 -25.25 5.28
C PHE A 264 -0.28 -26.77 5.30
N ARG A 265 0.94 -27.29 5.06
CA ARG A 265 1.24 -28.73 5.20
C ARG A 265 1.00 -29.22 6.62
N LYS A 266 1.47 -28.47 7.62
CA LYS A 266 1.22 -28.76 9.04
C LYS A 266 -0.27 -28.72 9.39
N CYS A 267 -1.05 -27.93 8.68
CA CYS A 267 -2.52 -27.91 8.80
C CYS A 267 -3.22 -29.04 8.01
N GLY A 268 -2.46 -29.97 7.40
CA GLY A 268 -2.96 -31.17 6.75
C GLY A 268 -3.27 -31.03 5.26
N TRP A 269 -2.81 -29.97 4.57
CA TRP A 269 -2.89 -29.91 3.11
C TRP A 269 -1.79 -30.75 2.46
N SER A 270 -2.18 -31.56 1.47
CA SER A 270 -1.22 -32.19 0.55
C SER A 270 -0.67 -31.20 -0.47
N GLU A 271 0.31 -31.62 -1.28
CA GLU A 271 0.79 -30.82 -2.42
C GLU A 271 -0.33 -30.56 -3.44
N ASP A 272 -1.21 -31.53 -3.68
CA ASP A 272 -2.37 -31.36 -4.57
C ASP A 272 -3.37 -30.35 -4.01
N ASP A 273 -3.61 -30.37 -2.70
CA ASP A 273 -4.47 -29.41 -2.02
C ASP A 273 -3.89 -27.99 -2.10
N LEU A 274 -2.57 -27.85 -1.90
CA LEU A 274 -1.84 -26.59 -2.04
C LEU A 274 -1.96 -26.03 -3.45
N GLN A 275 -1.67 -26.84 -4.47
CA GLN A 275 -1.78 -26.42 -5.87
C GLN A 275 -3.22 -26.05 -6.21
N LEU A 276 -4.21 -26.84 -5.78
CA LEU A 276 -5.63 -26.56 -5.99
C LEU A 276 -6.02 -25.23 -5.34
N ALA A 277 -5.61 -25.01 -4.09
CA ALA A 277 -5.91 -23.80 -3.35
C ALA A 277 -5.28 -22.56 -4.00
N LEU A 278 -4.01 -22.65 -4.42
CA LEU A 278 -3.32 -21.57 -5.13
C LEU A 278 -3.96 -21.29 -6.49
N LYS A 279 -4.36 -22.31 -7.25
CA LYS A 279 -5.07 -22.12 -8.53
C LYS A 279 -6.44 -21.45 -8.35
N LYS A 280 -7.10 -21.68 -7.22
CA LYS A 280 -8.41 -21.08 -6.92
C LYS A 280 -8.33 -19.69 -6.31
N PHE A 281 -7.42 -19.48 -5.37
CA PHE A 281 -7.37 -18.23 -4.60
C PHE A 281 -5.97 -17.98 -3.97
N PRO A 282 -4.99 -17.51 -4.76
CA PRO A 282 -3.61 -17.25 -4.29
C PRO A 282 -3.51 -16.31 -3.09
N LEU A 283 -4.51 -15.43 -2.92
CA LEU A 283 -4.57 -14.47 -1.82
C LEU A 283 -4.64 -15.15 -0.43
N CYS A 284 -4.92 -16.45 -0.32
CA CYS A 284 -4.75 -17.15 0.96
C CYS A 284 -3.32 -17.06 1.51
N MET A 285 -2.32 -16.89 0.64
CA MET A 285 -0.91 -16.68 1.04
C MET A 285 -0.67 -15.32 1.71
N SER A 286 -1.58 -14.34 1.59
CA SER A 286 -1.43 -13.07 2.31
C SER A 286 -1.89 -13.14 3.77
N VAL A 287 -2.51 -14.24 4.20
CA VAL A 287 -3.02 -14.41 5.57
C VAL A 287 -1.86 -14.69 6.53
N SER A 288 -1.91 -14.16 7.76
CA SER A 288 -0.88 -14.45 8.77
C SER A 288 -0.95 -15.90 9.24
N GLU A 289 0.21 -16.47 9.61
CA GLU A 289 0.30 -17.83 10.15
C GLU A 289 -0.66 -18.03 11.33
N LYS A 290 -0.62 -17.15 12.33
CA LYS A 290 -1.53 -17.20 13.49
C LYS A 290 -3.00 -17.35 13.07
N LYS A 291 -3.43 -16.61 12.04
CA LYS A 291 -4.81 -16.67 11.56
C LYS A 291 -5.09 -17.96 10.79
N ILE A 292 -4.14 -18.44 9.98
CA ILE A 292 -4.24 -19.73 9.28
C ILE A 292 -4.40 -20.84 10.32
N THR A 293 -3.47 -20.94 11.28
CA THR A 293 -3.49 -21.97 12.32
C THR A 293 -4.76 -21.93 13.15
N SER A 294 -5.21 -20.76 13.63
CA SER A 294 -6.46 -20.65 14.39
C SER A 294 -7.70 -21.01 13.56
N ALA A 295 -7.73 -20.68 12.27
CA ALA A 295 -8.85 -21.04 11.40
C ALA A 295 -8.87 -22.55 11.11
N MET A 296 -7.70 -23.14 10.85
CA MET A 296 -7.55 -24.57 10.56
C MET A 296 -7.81 -25.42 11.79
N ASP A 297 -7.33 -25.02 12.98
CA ASP A 297 -7.60 -25.69 14.24
C ASP A 297 -9.11 -25.77 14.50
N PHE A 298 -9.81 -24.64 14.41
CA PHE A 298 -11.26 -24.62 14.60
C PHE A 298 -12.02 -25.43 13.51
N LEU A 299 -11.70 -25.23 12.23
CA LEU A 299 -12.44 -25.87 11.14
C LEU A 299 -12.17 -27.38 11.05
N VAL A 300 -10.91 -27.79 11.18
CA VAL A 300 -10.50 -29.18 11.01
C VAL A 300 -10.67 -29.96 12.30
N ASN A 301 -10.13 -29.46 13.41
CA ASN A 301 -10.17 -30.18 14.67
C ASN A 301 -11.58 -30.06 15.28
N GLU A 302 -12.00 -28.86 15.69
CA GLU A 302 -13.25 -28.70 16.46
C GLU A 302 -14.50 -29.06 15.64
N MET A 303 -14.53 -28.63 14.38
CA MET A 303 -15.68 -28.77 13.49
C MET A 303 -15.64 -30.05 12.63
N GLY A 304 -14.51 -30.74 12.55
CA GLY A 304 -14.36 -32.02 11.85
C GLY A 304 -14.32 -31.93 10.31
N TRP A 305 -14.04 -30.76 9.74
CA TRP A 305 -13.88 -30.63 8.30
C TRP A 305 -12.57 -31.26 7.82
N LYS A 306 -12.59 -31.92 6.66
CA LYS A 306 -11.35 -32.42 6.04
C LYS A 306 -10.49 -31.25 5.55
N PRO A 307 -9.16 -31.22 5.77
CA PRO A 307 -8.27 -30.17 5.25
C PRO A 307 -8.48 -29.87 3.75
N ALA A 308 -8.62 -30.91 2.93
CA ALA A 308 -8.92 -30.83 1.49
C ALA A 308 -10.22 -30.08 1.15
N ALA A 309 -11.22 -30.09 2.04
CA ALA A 309 -12.45 -29.33 1.84
C ALA A 309 -12.23 -27.81 2.01
N ILE A 310 -11.29 -27.41 2.87
CA ILE A 310 -10.87 -26.01 3.02
C ILE A 310 -10.05 -25.60 1.78
N ALA A 311 -9.16 -26.46 1.29
CA ALA A 311 -8.36 -26.22 0.07
C ALA A 311 -9.23 -25.97 -1.17
N LYS A 312 -10.41 -26.62 -1.25
CA LYS A 312 -11.39 -26.36 -2.32
C LYS A 312 -12.00 -24.96 -2.29
N VAL A 313 -11.94 -24.26 -1.14
CA VAL A 313 -12.53 -22.92 -0.92
C VAL A 313 -11.59 -22.04 -0.07
N PRO A 314 -10.36 -21.70 -0.53
CA PRO A 314 -9.32 -21.11 0.32
C PRO A 314 -9.69 -19.72 0.85
N SER A 315 -10.61 -19.03 0.17
CA SER A 315 -11.09 -17.71 0.55
C SER A 315 -11.71 -17.66 1.95
N VAL A 316 -12.16 -18.80 2.50
CA VAL A 316 -12.69 -18.85 3.87
C VAL A 316 -11.67 -18.44 4.93
N LEU A 317 -10.37 -18.60 4.64
CA LEU A 317 -9.27 -18.21 5.53
C LEU A 317 -9.13 -16.68 5.67
N LEU A 318 -9.77 -15.90 4.79
CA LEU A 318 -9.75 -14.44 4.89
C LEU A 318 -10.80 -13.92 5.87
N PHE A 319 -11.83 -14.69 6.19
CA PHE A 319 -12.86 -14.26 7.13
C PHE A 319 -12.33 -14.16 8.57
N SER A 320 -13.02 -13.40 9.40
CA SER A 320 -12.71 -13.33 10.83
C SER A 320 -13.07 -14.65 11.49
N VAL A 321 -12.08 -15.32 12.10
CA VAL A 321 -12.30 -16.56 12.84
C VAL A 321 -13.34 -16.33 13.94
N LYS A 322 -13.13 -15.30 14.77
CA LYS A 322 -14.01 -14.97 15.90
C LYS A 322 -15.39 -14.45 15.49
N ARG A 323 -15.45 -13.54 14.51
CA ARG A 323 -16.70 -12.81 14.19
C ARG A 323 -17.57 -13.49 13.14
N ARG A 324 -17.04 -14.44 12.37
CA ARG A 324 -17.77 -15.04 11.24
C ARG A 324 -17.65 -16.54 11.18
N THR A 325 -16.43 -17.08 11.30
CA THR A 325 -16.22 -18.53 11.19
C THR A 325 -16.82 -19.27 12.38
N ILE A 326 -16.46 -18.89 13.60
CA ILE A 326 -16.93 -19.54 14.82
C ILE A 326 -18.46 -19.50 14.92
N PRO A 327 -19.14 -18.32 14.91
CA PRO A 327 -20.58 -18.29 15.16
C PRO A 327 -21.40 -19.09 14.15
N ARG A 328 -21.02 -19.04 12.87
CA ARG A 328 -21.74 -19.75 11.80
C ARG A 328 -21.53 -21.26 11.84
N CYS A 329 -20.30 -21.70 12.10
CA CYS A 329 -20.01 -23.11 12.26
C CYS A 329 -20.64 -23.67 13.54
N SER A 330 -20.69 -22.91 14.63
CA SER A 330 -21.37 -23.29 15.87
C SER A 330 -22.87 -23.52 15.66
N VAL A 331 -23.57 -22.58 14.98
CA VAL A 331 -24.97 -22.77 14.57
C VAL A 331 -25.13 -24.06 13.77
N LEU A 332 -24.27 -24.28 12.77
CA LEU A 332 -24.31 -25.49 11.95
C LEU A 332 -24.12 -26.76 12.78
N LYS A 333 -23.18 -26.75 13.73
CA LYS A 333 -22.90 -27.89 14.61
C LYS A 333 -24.12 -28.27 15.43
N VAL A 334 -24.78 -27.30 16.04
CA VAL A 334 -25.98 -27.52 16.86
C VAL A 334 -27.10 -28.13 16.03
N LEU A 335 -27.33 -27.61 14.82
CA LEU A 335 -28.36 -28.15 13.92
C LEU A 335 -28.05 -29.59 13.49
N ILE A 336 -26.78 -29.92 13.20
CA ILE A 336 -26.37 -31.28 12.84
C ILE A 336 -26.56 -32.23 14.03
N LEU A 337 -26.13 -31.83 15.24
CA LEU A 337 -26.24 -32.66 16.44
C LEU A 337 -27.70 -32.91 16.87
N LYS A 338 -28.60 -31.95 16.59
CA LYS A 338 -30.04 -32.12 16.79
C LYS A 338 -30.75 -32.83 15.63
N GLY A 339 -30.02 -33.25 14.60
CA GLY A 339 -30.60 -33.95 13.44
C GLY A 339 -31.49 -33.09 12.53
N LEU A 340 -31.44 -31.76 12.66
CA LEU A 340 -32.27 -30.82 11.90
C LEU A 340 -31.76 -30.56 10.47
N ILE A 341 -30.48 -30.86 10.22
CA ILE A 341 -29.83 -30.78 8.91
C ILE A 341 -28.85 -31.95 8.70
N LEU A 342 -28.55 -32.22 7.43
CA LEU A 342 -27.56 -33.22 7.03
C LEU A 342 -26.13 -32.77 7.37
N LYS A 343 -25.23 -33.75 7.56
CA LYS A 343 -23.83 -33.54 7.92
C LYS A 343 -22.96 -32.96 6.78
N ASP A 344 -23.44 -32.96 5.54
CA ASP A 344 -22.65 -32.67 4.34
C ASP A 344 -22.79 -31.23 3.79
N VAL A 345 -23.17 -30.26 4.63
CA VAL A 345 -23.36 -28.87 4.21
C VAL A 345 -22.04 -28.24 3.76
N CYS A 346 -21.92 -27.83 2.51
CA CYS A 346 -20.72 -27.23 1.93
C CYS A 346 -20.23 -25.95 2.65
N LEU A 347 -18.91 -25.82 2.84
CA LEU A 347 -18.27 -24.73 3.59
C LEU A 347 -18.52 -23.35 2.97
N SER A 348 -18.60 -23.29 1.64
CA SER A 348 -18.90 -22.06 0.92
C SER A 348 -20.31 -21.54 1.24
N THR A 349 -21.30 -22.43 1.36
CA THR A 349 -22.69 -22.09 1.76
C THR A 349 -22.73 -21.47 3.14
N VAL A 350 -21.90 -21.99 4.06
CA VAL A 350 -21.84 -21.55 5.46
C VAL A 350 -21.11 -20.21 5.57
N LEU A 351 -19.90 -20.08 5.02
CA LEU A 351 -19.02 -18.95 5.32
C LEU A 351 -19.03 -17.83 4.29
N MET A 352 -19.32 -18.11 3.01
CA MET A 352 -19.20 -17.10 1.94
C MET A 352 -20.46 -16.28 1.72
N ARG A 353 -21.63 -16.76 2.16
CA ARG A 353 -22.92 -16.07 1.94
C ARG A 353 -23.13 -14.91 2.91
N ASN A 354 -23.93 -13.90 2.55
CA ASN A 354 -24.22 -12.76 3.43
C ASN A 354 -25.02 -13.17 4.69
N ASP A 355 -25.13 -12.28 5.67
CA ASP A 355 -25.76 -12.59 6.96
C ASP A 355 -27.26 -12.87 6.79
N LYS A 356 -27.98 -12.09 5.97
CA LYS A 356 -29.39 -12.32 5.68
C LYS A 356 -29.65 -13.76 5.22
N TYR A 357 -28.92 -14.20 4.22
CA TYR A 357 -29.03 -15.57 3.72
C TYR A 357 -28.74 -16.62 4.79
N PHE A 358 -27.69 -16.40 5.59
CA PHE A 358 -27.30 -17.34 6.63
C PHE A 358 -28.38 -17.44 7.72
N LEU A 359 -28.88 -16.30 8.18
CA LEU A 359 -29.93 -16.19 9.19
C LEU A 359 -31.21 -16.86 8.69
N ASP A 360 -31.69 -16.52 7.50
CA ASP A 360 -32.91 -17.10 6.93
C ASP A 360 -32.81 -18.63 6.83
N ARG A 361 -31.66 -19.14 6.35
CA ARG A 361 -31.47 -20.56 6.07
C ARG A 361 -31.20 -21.42 7.32
N PHE A 362 -30.43 -20.90 8.28
CA PHE A 362 -29.91 -21.70 9.40
C PHE A 362 -30.33 -21.20 10.78
N VAL A 363 -30.92 -20.01 10.91
CA VAL A 363 -31.36 -19.47 12.20
C VAL A 363 -32.87 -19.35 12.24
N THR A 364 -33.46 -18.46 11.43
CA THR A 364 -34.90 -18.18 11.41
C THR A 364 -35.73 -19.43 11.12
N LYS A 365 -35.29 -20.25 10.15
CA LYS A 365 -35.98 -21.50 9.77
C LYS A 365 -36.12 -22.50 10.94
N TYR A 366 -35.17 -22.51 11.86
CA TYR A 366 -35.09 -23.46 12.98
C TYR A 366 -35.28 -22.78 14.34
N ALA A 367 -35.79 -21.54 14.36
CA ALA A 367 -35.91 -20.75 15.58
C ALA A 367 -36.88 -21.35 16.60
N GLN A 368 -37.88 -22.11 16.13
CA GLN A 368 -38.80 -22.83 17.01
C GLN A 368 -38.16 -24.08 17.61
N ASP A 369 -37.34 -24.80 16.83
CA ASP A 369 -36.66 -26.02 17.28
C ASP A 369 -35.49 -25.71 18.23
N VAL A 370 -34.80 -24.59 17.99
CA VAL A 370 -33.62 -24.16 18.75
C VAL A 370 -33.64 -22.63 18.92
N PRO A 371 -34.32 -22.10 19.96
CA PRO A 371 -34.43 -20.67 20.20
C PRO A 371 -33.08 -19.95 20.38
N GLN A 372 -32.04 -20.66 20.83
CA GLN A 372 -30.72 -20.11 21.12
C GLN A 372 -29.87 -19.81 19.86
N LEU A 373 -30.28 -20.22 18.65
CA LEU A 373 -29.45 -20.09 17.44
C LEU A 373 -29.04 -18.64 17.14
N LEU A 374 -29.92 -17.68 17.42
CA LEU A 374 -29.61 -16.27 17.21
C LEU A 374 -28.54 -15.77 18.18
N ASP A 375 -28.57 -16.20 19.43
CA ASP A 375 -27.56 -15.82 20.43
C ASP A 375 -26.22 -16.51 20.16
N ILE A 376 -26.22 -17.75 19.65
CA ILE A 376 -25.02 -18.43 19.16
C ILE A 376 -24.42 -17.66 17.97
N PHE A 377 -25.27 -17.27 16.99
CA PHE A 377 -24.83 -16.50 15.83
C PHE A 377 -24.22 -15.14 16.24
N ASN A 378 -24.77 -14.51 17.28
CA ASN A 378 -24.25 -13.27 17.83
C ASN A 378 -23.03 -13.47 18.75
N GLY A 379 -22.63 -14.72 19.02
CA GLY A 379 -21.52 -15.06 19.89
C GLY A 379 -21.77 -14.79 21.38
N LYS A 380 -23.04 -14.73 21.80
CA LYS A 380 -23.45 -14.53 23.19
C LYS A 380 -23.49 -15.82 24.00
N VAL A 381 -23.69 -16.95 23.31
CA VAL A 381 -23.76 -18.29 23.91
C VAL A 381 -22.69 -19.16 23.27
N SER A 382 -21.88 -19.82 24.09
CA SER A 382 -20.84 -20.74 23.62
C SER A 382 -21.39 -22.16 23.42
N LEU A 383 -20.67 -22.99 22.65
CA LEU A 383 -21.06 -24.40 22.48
C LEU A 383 -20.96 -25.18 23.80
N ALA A 384 -20.00 -24.83 24.66
CA ALA A 384 -19.83 -25.43 25.99
C ALA A 384 -21.05 -25.16 26.88
N GLU A 385 -21.63 -23.97 26.83
CA GLU A 385 -22.86 -23.60 27.55
C GLU A 385 -24.10 -24.38 27.09
N LEU A 386 -24.05 -25.04 25.93
CA LEU A 386 -25.13 -25.87 25.39
C LEU A 386 -24.95 -27.37 25.69
N GLY A 387 -24.00 -27.74 26.56
CA GLY A 387 -23.69 -29.15 26.85
C GLY A 387 -23.06 -29.85 25.65
N LEU A 388 -22.23 -29.13 24.89
CA LEU A 388 -21.42 -29.71 23.82
C LEU A 388 -19.96 -29.69 24.24
N GLU A 389 -19.40 -30.87 24.48
CA GLU A 389 -18.02 -31.04 24.95
C GLU A 389 -17.06 -31.30 23.80
N THR A 390 -15.79 -30.92 23.99
CA THR A 390 -14.70 -31.31 23.11
C THR A 390 -14.14 -32.67 23.55
N GLU A 391 -14.40 -33.73 22.78
CA GLU A 391 -13.71 -35.01 22.94
C GLU A 391 -12.35 -34.94 22.21
N GLU A 392 -11.27 -35.29 22.90
CA GLU A 392 -9.93 -35.35 22.30
C GLU A 392 -9.59 -36.81 21.97
N THR A 393 -9.50 -37.14 20.68
CA THR A 393 -9.12 -38.48 20.21
C THR A 393 -7.91 -38.35 19.28
N CYS A 394 -6.81 -39.04 19.61
CA CYS A 394 -5.56 -39.03 18.83
C CYS A 394 -5.06 -37.59 18.51
N GLY A 395 -5.11 -36.69 19.51
CA GLY A 395 -4.69 -35.28 19.36
C GLY A 395 -5.61 -34.39 18.53
N ARG A 396 -6.81 -34.86 18.16
CA ARG A 396 -7.87 -34.04 17.54
C ARG A 396 -9.01 -33.80 18.51
N LYS A 397 -9.28 -32.54 18.80
CA LYS A 397 -10.43 -32.10 19.61
C LYS A 397 -11.65 -31.98 18.73
N THR A 398 -12.67 -32.82 18.90
CA THR A 398 -13.93 -32.74 18.14
C THR A 398 -15.07 -32.39 19.08
N ILE A 399 -15.92 -31.43 18.69
CA ILE A 399 -17.11 -31.11 19.49
C ILE A 399 -18.17 -32.20 19.30
N VAL A 400 -18.69 -32.76 20.39
CA VAL A 400 -19.73 -33.79 20.45
C VAL A 400 -20.83 -33.40 21.44
N ALA A 401 -21.97 -34.07 21.39
CA ALA A 401 -22.99 -33.90 22.43
C ALA A 401 -22.51 -34.56 23.74
N SER A 402 -22.69 -33.90 24.88
CA SER A 402 -22.39 -34.49 26.19
C SER A 402 -23.11 -35.83 26.35
N ARG A 403 -22.38 -36.88 26.71
CA ARG A 403 -22.97 -38.18 27.06
C ARG A 403 -23.62 -38.02 28.43
N LEU A 404 -24.94 -37.89 28.46
CA LEU A 404 -25.70 -38.11 29.69
C LEU A 404 -25.52 -39.60 30.05
N HIS A 405 -24.77 -39.87 31.11
CA HIS A 405 -24.65 -41.21 31.70
C HIS A 405 -25.89 -41.57 32.51
#